data_AF-A0A5P1WY54-F1
#
_entry.id   AF-A0A5P1WY54-F1
#
_cell.length_a   1.000
_cell.length_b   1.000
_cell.length_c   1.000
_cell.angle_alpha   90.00
_cell.angle_beta   90.00
_cell.angle_gamma   90.00
#
_symmetry.space_group_name_H-M   'P 1'
#
loop_
_entity.id
_entity.type
_entity.pdbx_description
1 polymer ?
#
loop_
_entity_poly.entity_id
_entity_poly.type
_entity_poly.pdbx_seq_one_letter_code
_entity_poly.pdbx_strand_id
1 'polypeptide(L)'
;MFNVFGMLKMFSVNHRHISNSQIVVTDASGKPNSLLTDLLRDVISSINIFINIEDVLSVEDLVALFSERTPLPADVLSEYDKILKQEILRINFATRKGQIELIFPEV
;
A
#
# COMPACT_ATOMS: atom_id res chain seq x y z
N MET A 1 -13.50 9.42 0.21
CA MET A 1 -12.15 9.63 0.77
C MET A 1 -11.14 8.90 -0.12
N PHE A 2 -9.89 9.34 -0.17
CA PHE A 2 -8.84 8.66 -0.93
C PHE A 2 -8.14 7.62 -0.03
N ASN A 3 -8.03 6.37 -0.47
CA ASN A 3 -7.47 5.26 0.30
C ASN A 3 -6.20 4.69 -0.34
N VAL A 4 -5.56 3.75 0.35
CA VAL A 4 -4.30 3.11 -0.10
C VAL A 4 -4.46 2.47 -1.48
N PHE A 5 -5.53 1.71 -1.72
CA PHE A 5 -5.76 1.11 -3.04
C PHE A 5 -5.86 2.14 -4.16
N GLY A 6 -6.65 3.21 -3.95
CA GLY A 6 -6.76 4.32 -4.90
C GLY A 6 -5.41 4.98 -5.17
N MET A 7 -4.56 5.12 -4.15
CA MET A 7 -3.19 5.62 -4.30
C MET A 7 -2.35 4.72 -5.20
N LEU A 8 -2.30 3.42 -4.91
CA LEU A 8 -1.51 2.47 -5.68
C LEU A 8 -1.94 2.38 -7.14
N LYS A 9 -3.24 2.53 -7.42
CA LYS A 9 -3.78 2.59 -8.80
C LYS A 9 -3.41 3.87 -9.55
N MET A 10 -3.28 4.99 -8.86
CA MET A 10 -3.12 6.30 -9.50
C MET A 10 -1.66 6.75 -9.61
N PHE A 11 -0.79 6.27 -8.72
CA PHE A 11 0.54 6.84 -8.54
C PHE A 11 1.59 5.93 -9.17
N SER A 12 2.50 6.54 -9.92
CA SER A 12 3.68 5.87 -10.48
C SER A 12 4.91 6.73 -10.25
N VAL A 13 6.07 6.07 -10.18
CA VAL A 13 7.38 6.73 -10.04
C VAL A 13 8.22 6.31 -11.22
N ASN A 14 8.69 7.28 -12.02
CA ASN A 14 9.47 7.03 -13.24
C ASN A 14 8.77 6.06 -14.21
N HIS A 15 7.46 6.25 -14.43
CA HIS A 15 6.60 5.40 -15.27
C HIS A 15 6.53 3.93 -14.85
N ARG A 16 6.84 3.63 -13.58
CA ARG A 16 6.73 2.29 -12.99
C ARG A 16 5.83 2.35 -11.76
N HIS A 17 5.21 1.22 -11.43
CA HIS A 17 4.50 1.10 -10.16
C HIS A 17 5.45 1.36 -8.99
N ILE A 18 4.89 1.83 -7.87
CA ILE A 18 5.67 2.26 -6.71
C ILE A 18 6.53 1.10 -6.19
N SER A 19 7.80 1.39 -5.91
CA SER A 19 8.68 0.44 -5.23
C SER A 19 8.32 0.38 -3.74
N ASN A 20 8.18 -0.83 -3.20
CA ASN A 20 7.90 -1.04 -1.79
C ASN A 20 8.91 -0.31 -0.88
N SER A 21 10.20 -0.33 -1.23
CA SER A 21 11.27 0.34 -0.47
C SER A 21 11.10 1.86 -0.29
N GLN A 22 10.29 2.51 -1.14
CA GLN A 22 10.06 3.95 -1.08
C GLN A 22 8.92 4.33 -0.13
N ILE A 23 8.06 3.39 0.26
CA ILE A 23 6.92 3.69 1.13
C ILE A 23 7.33 3.68 2.61
N VAL A 24 6.80 4.66 3.34
CA VAL A 24 6.77 4.70 4.81
C VAL A 24 5.41 5.21 5.27
N VAL A 25 4.96 4.76 6.44
CA VAL A 25 3.74 5.23 7.09
C VAL A 25 4.12 6.08 8.30
N THR A 26 3.48 7.24 8.45
CA THR A 26 3.67 8.12 9.60
C THR A 26 2.34 8.60 10.17
N ASP A 27 2.34 9.06 11.41
CA ASP A 27 1.24 9.86 11.95
C ASP A 27 1.31 11.32 11.48
N ALA A 28 0.36 12.16 11.94
CA ALA A 28 0.31 13.58 11.60
C ALA A 28 1.48 14.39 12.18
N SER A 29 2.15 13.89 13.22
CA SER A 29 3.36 14.49 13.82
C SER A 29 4.65 14.10 13.10
N GLY A 30 4.58 13.16 12.15
CA GLY A 30 5.72 12.61 11.42
C GLY A 30 6.41 11.46 12.14
N LYS A 31 5.81 10.89 13.20
CA LYS A 31 6.33 9.70 13.87
C LYS A 31 6.13 8.49 12.96
N PRO A 32 7.17 7.67 12.72
CA PRO A 32 7.04 6.49 11.86
C PRO A 32 6.23 5.39 12.53
N ASN A 33 5.42 4.70 11.73
CA ASN A 33 4.74 3.46 12.10
C ASN A 33 5.39 2.30 11.32
N SER A 34 6.34 1.61 11.96
CA SER A 34 7.08 0.53 11.32
C SER A 34 6.19 -0.65 10.93
N LEU A 35 5.24 -1.02 11.79
CA LEU A 35 4.34 -2.16 11.55
C LEU A 35 3.49 -1.95 10.29
N LEU A 36 2.85 -0.79 10.16
CA LEU A 36 2.06 -0.47 8.97
C LEU A 36 2.93 -0.23 7.73
N THR A 37 4.14 0.29 7.94
CA THR A 37 5.12 0.42 6.85
C THR A 37 5.47 -0.94 6.29
N ASP A 38 5.81 -1.91 7.13
CA ASP A 38 6.21 -3.25 6.71
C ASP A 38 5.03 -3.99 6.05
N LEU A 39 3.83 -3.92 6.63
CA LEU A 39 2.62 -4.49 6.03
C LEU A 39 2.35 -3.91 4.63
N LEU A 40 2.42 -2.59 4.47
CA LEU A 40 2.18 -1.97 3.16
C LEU A 40 3.30 -2.29 2.15
N ARG A 41 4.53 -2.43 2.62
CA ARG A 41 5.65 -2.88 1.78
C ARG A 41 5.45 -4.30 1.27
N ASP A 42 4.92 -5.18 2.12
CA ASP A 42 4.63 -6.56 1.75
C ASP A 42 3.49 -6.63 0.73
N VAL A 43 2.44 -5.82 0.92
CA VAL A 43 1.35 -5.66 -0.07
C VAL A 43 1.92 -5.21 -1.42
N ILE A 44 2.68 -4.11 -1.45
CA ILE A 44 3.23 -3.56 -2.69
C ILE A 44 4.20 -4.54 -3.37
N SER A 45 5.03 -5.23 -2.58
CA SER A 45 5.92 -6.27 -3.09
C SER A 45 5.12 -7.39 -3.75
N SER A 46 4.05 -7.84 -3.11
CA SER A 46 3.18 -8.90 -3.63
C SER A 46 2.47 -8.47 -4.91
N ILE A 47 1.99 -7.22 -4.98
CA ILE A 47 1.43 -6.65 -6.21
C ILE A 47 2.47 -6.71 -7.32
N ASN A 48 3.66 -6.15 -7.08
CA ASN A 48 4.73 -6.03 -8.07
C ASN A 48 5.21 -7.38 -8.63
N ILE A 49 5.02 -8.48 -7.90
CA ILE A 49 5.44 -9.82 -8.32
C ILE A 49 4.31 -10.58 -9.02
N PHE A 50 3.09 -10.54 -8.46
CA PHE A 50 2.03 -11.48 -8.84
C PHE A 50 0.86 -10.86 -9.61
N ILE A 51 0.75 -9.52 -9.64
CA ILE A 51 -0.48 -8.84 -10.05
C ILE A 51 -0.17 -7.68 -10.99
N ASN A 52 -0.90 -7.61 -12.11
CA ASN A 52 -1.00 -6.38 -12.87
C ASN A 52 -2.09 -5.51 -12.25
N ILE A 53 -1.71 -4.53 -11.43
CA ILE A 53 -2.67 -3.70 -10.69
C ILE A 53 -3.60 -2.89 -11.61
N GLU A 54 -3.19 -2.65 -12.86
CA GLU A 54 -4.00 -1.90 -13.83
C GLU A 54 -5.32 -2.58 -14.17
N ASP A 55 -5.35 -3.91 -14.12
CA ASP A 55 -6.53 -4.72 -14.44
C ASP A 55 -7.47 -4.92 -13.23
N VAL A 56 -7.09 -4.43 -12.05
CA VAL A 56 -7.82 -4.62 -10.80
C VAL A 56 -8.75 -3.45 -10.52
N LEU A 57 -10.02 -3.74 -10.24
CA LEU A 57 -11.09 -2.74 -10.11
C LEU A 57 -11.44 -2.38 -8.65
N SER A 58 -11.17 -3.29 -7.71
CA SER A 58 -11.50 -3.11 -6.29
C SER A 58 -10.48 -3.77 -5.36
N VAL A 59 -10.58 -3.47 -4.06
CA VAL A 59 -9.77 -4.14 -3.03
C VAL A 59 -10.14 -5.61 -2.93
N GLU A 60 -11.43 -5.93 -3.03
CA GLU A 60 -11.95 -7.28 -3.00
C GLU A 60 -11.37 -8.14 -4.13
N ASP A 61 -11.33 -7.59 -5.35
CA ASP A 61 -10.69 -8.24 -6.50
C ASP A 61 -9.20 -8.47 -6.26
N LEU A 62 -8.51 -7.47 -5.68
CA LEU A 62 -7.08 -7.56 -5.39
C LEU A 62 -6.78 -8.69 -4.38
N VAL A 63 -7.57 -8.78 -3.32
CA VAL A 63 -7.43 -9.79 -2.27
C VAL A 63 -7.78 -11.19 -2.80
N ALA A 64 -8.81 -11.30 -3.66
CA ALA A 64 -9.13 -12.55 -4.34
C ALA A 64 -7.96 -13.02 -5.22
N LEU A 65 -7.36 -12.11 -6.01
CA LEU A 65 -6.18 -12.42 -6.81
C LEU A 65 -4.97 -12.85 -5.97
N PHE A 66 -4.76 -12.24 -4.79
CA PHE A 66 -3.73 -12.71 -3.86
C PHE A 66 -4.00 -14.14 -3.37
N SER A 67 -5.23 -14.42 -2.96
CA SER A 67 -5.64 -15.76 -2.51
C SER A 67 -5.43 -16.83 -3.60
N GLU A 68 -5.68 -16.48 -4.87
CA GLU A 68 -5.51 -17.39 -6.00
C GLU A 68 -4.05 -17.61 -6.40
N ARG A 69 -3.20 -16.58 -6.27
CA ARG A 69 -1.84 -16.57 -6.85
C ARG A 69 -0.73 -16.75 -5.83
N THR A 70 -1.06 -16.73 -4.53
CA THR A 70 -0.08 -16.81 -3.45
C THR A 70 -0.54 -17.78 -2.37
N PRO A 71 0.37 -18.47 -1.66
CA PRO A 71 0.02 -19.33 -0.53
C PRO A 71 -0.21 -18.53 0.77
N LEU A 72 -0.63 -17.27 0.68
CA LEU A 72 -0.81 -16.42 1.86
C LEU A 72 -1.98 -16.94 2.72
N PRO A 73 -1.79 -17.06 4.04
CA PRO A 73 -2.86 -17.48 4.93
C PRO A 73 -3.95 -16.38 5.07
N ALA A 74 -5.16 -16.82 5.44
CA ALA A 74 -6.36 -15.98 5.43
C ALA A 74 -6.31 -14.79 6.39
N ASP A 75 -5.57 -14.91 7.49
CA ASP A 75 -5.31 -13.83 8.44
C ASP A 75 -4.47 -12.71 7.79
N VAL A 76 -3.43 -13.07 7.04
CA VAL A 76 -2.61 -12.09 6.29
C VAL A 76 -3.45 -11.41 5.21
N LEU A 77 -4.27 -12.16 4.48
CA LEU A 77 -5.19 -11.58 3.48
C LEU A 77 -6.20 -10.61 4.12
N SER A 78 -6.65 -10.88 5.36
CA SER A 78 -7.50 -9.97 6.11
C SER A 78 -6.79 -8.67 6.47
N GLU A 79 -5.51 -8.72 6.85
CA GLU A 79 -4.72 -7.52 7.11
C GLU A 79 -4.46 -6.72 5.83
N TYR A 80 -4.28 -7.39 4.69
CA TYR A 80 -4.14 -6.74 3.38
C TYR A 80 -5.42 -5.98 3.02
N ASP A 81 -6.58 -6.61 3.17
CA ASP A 81 -7.89 -5.96 2.93
C ASP A 81 -8.04 -4.68 3.76
N LYS A 82 -7.74 -4.75 5.07
CA LYS A 82 -7.83 -3.61 5.99
C LYS A 82 -6.93 -2.46 5.56
N ILE A 83 -5.64 -2.72 5.30
CA ILE A 83 -4.71 -1.63 4.97
C ILE A 83 -4.96 -1.04 3.58
N LEU A 84 -5.41 -1.84 2.62
CA LEU A 84 -5.78 -1.34 1.28
C LEU A 84 -6.99 -0.39 1.34
N LYS A 85 -7.91 -0.62 2.28
CA LYS A 85 -9.07 0.24 2.54
C LYS A 85 -8.76 1.43 3.46
N GLN A 86 -7.61 1.45 4.12
CA GLN A 86 -7.20 2.53 5.01
C GLN A 86 -7.20 3.87 4.28
N GLU A 87 -7.89 4.84 4.87
CA GLU A 87 -7.95 6.20 4.34
C GLU A 87 -6.62 6.92 4.57
N ILE A 88 -6.21 7.68 3.55
CA ILE A 88 -5.00 8.49 3.58
C ILE A 88 -5.40 9.94 3.87
N LEU A 89 -4.86 10.51 4.94
CA LEU A 89 -5.06 11.91 5.29
C LEU A 89 -4.20 12.84 4.42
N ARG A 90 -2.95 12.44 4.18
CA ARG A 90 -2.01 13.19 3.34
C ARG A 90 -0.93 12.27 2.78
N ILE A 91 -0.41 12.64 1.62
CA ILE A 91 0.82 12.06 1.05
C ILE A 91 1.90 13.12 1.11
N ASN A 92 3.06 12.76 1.69
CA ASN A 92 4.25 13.59 1.68
C ASN A 92 5.34 12.95 0.81
N PHE A 93 5.98 13.75 -0.04
CA PHE A 93 7.11 13.29 -0.85
C PHE A 93 8.41 13.77 -0.23
N ALA A 94 9.07 12.89 0.53
CA ALA A 94 10.37 13.15 1.11
C ALA A 94 11.48 12.95 0.07
N THR A 95 11.55 13.85 -0.91
CA THR A 95 12.42 13.74 -2.10
C THR A 95 13.89 13.52 -1.77
N ARG A 96 14.42 14.15 -0.71
CA ARG A 96 15.80 13.96 -0.24
C ARG A 96 16.10 12.54 0.25
N LYS A 97 15.08 11.83 0.76
CA LYS A 97 15.20 10.44 1.22
C LYS A 97 14.77 9.43 0.15
N GLY A 98 14.20 9.90 -0.98
CA GLY A 98 13.60 9.05 -2.00
C GLY A 98 12.34 8.31 -1.51
N GLN A 99 11.66 8.86 -0.50
CA GLN A 99 10.52 8.22 0.16
C GLN A 99 9.19 8.93 -0.13
N ILE A 100 8.11 8.15 -0.11
CA ILE A 100 6.72 8.59 -0.13
C ILE A 100 6.14 8.20 1.23
N GLU A 101 5.69 9.20 1.98
CA GLU A 101 5.13 9.02 3.31
C GLU A 101 3.60 9.08 3.23
N LEU A 102 2.95 8.00 3.66
CA LEU A 102 1.51 7.96 3.83
C LEU A 102 1.15 8.34 5.26
N ILE A 103 0.42 9.44 5.40
CA ILE A 103 -0.03 9.94 6.68
C ILE A 103 -1.44 9.41 6.91
N PHE A 104 -1.61 8.58 7.93
CA PHE A 104 -2.90 8.03 8.34
C PHE A 104 -3.53 8.89 9.46
N PRO A 105 -4.87 8.85 9.61
CA PRO A 105 -5.52 9.40 10.80
C PRO A 105 -4.99 8.70 12.05
N GLU A 106 -4.84 9.44 13.15
CA GLU A 106 -4.66 8.81 14.46
C GLU A 106 -5.93 8.01 14.79
N VAL A 107 -5.74 6.75 15.22
CA VAL A 107 -6.83 5.87 15.69
C VAL A 107 -7.03 6.06 17.18
#